data_AF-A0A4Q4KG21-F1
#
_entry.id   AF-A0A4Q4KG21-F1
#
_cell.length_a   1.000
_cell.length_b   1.000
_cell.length_c   1.000
_cell.angle_alpha   90.00
_cell.angle_beta   90.00
_cell.angle_gamma   90.00
#
_symmetry.space_group_name_H-M   'P 1'
#
loop_
_entity.id
_entity.type
_entity.pdbx_description
1 polymer ?
#
loop_
_entity_poly.entity_id
_entity_poly.type
_entity_poly.pdbx_seq_one_letter_code
_entity_poly.pdbx_strand_id
1 'polypeptide(L)'
;MDFTPISINEYIALHLINNPSHKEEDLRNNLETSLADYNKNVKCSCGEDIWVIGSASLKNGCYTCLTGEKLPTDNYEIDSVVPYFTEADAFTVDDWGDFNLDFLGGGNYRDDDGTIIDPDSYPTPKMCLSCKNFIRKSQRVLCTLNKISQEPGEEFQCGSFDGV
;
A
#
# COMPACT_ATOMS: atom_id res chain seq x y z
N MET A 1 0.68 7.11 2.23
CA MET A 1 -0.04 8.09 1.39
C MET A 1 -0.26 7.45 0.04
N ASP A 2 -1.45 7.62 -0.55
CA ASP A 2 -1.91 6.83 -1.70
C ASP A 2 -1.54 7.48 -3.05
N PHE A 3 -0.28 7.84 -3.22
CA PHE A 3 0.23 8.37 -4.49
C PHE A 3 0.38 7.24 -5.52
N THR A 4 0.22 7.58 -6.79
CA THR A 4 0.61 6.69 -7.89
C THR A 4 2.13 6.78 -8.10
N PRO A 5 2.89 5.70 -7.87
CA PRO A 5 4.34 5.74 -8.04
C PRO A 5 4.72 5.89 -9.51
N ILE A 6 5.72 6.72 -9.80
CA ILE A 6 6.28 6.92 -11.15
C ILE A 6 7.80 7.13 -11.06
N SER A 7 8.57 6.67 -12.04
CA SER A 7 10.00 7.00 -12.08
C SER A 7 10.24 8.46 -12.53
N ILE A 8 11.38 9.03 -12.17
CA ILE A 8 11.77 10.39 -12.62
C ILE A 8 11.69 10.54 -14.14
N ASN A 9 12.20 9.56 -14.89
CA ASN A 9 12.26 9.63 -16.34
C ASN A 9 10.87 9.56 -16.99
N GLU A 10 9.98 8.71 -16.46
CA GLU A 10 8.60 8.61 -16.94
C GLU A 10 7.82 9.90 -16.65
N TYR A 11 8.00 10.47 -15.46
CA TYR A 11 7.35 11.74 -15.11
C TYR A 11 7.83 12.89 -16.01
N ILE A 12 9.14 13.00 -16.26
CA ILE A 12 9.70 14.00 -17.19
C ILE A 12 9.08 13.85 -18.59
N ALA A 13 9.04 12.63 -19.13
CA ALA A 13 8.46 12.38 -20.44
C ALA A 13 6.98 12.80 -20.49
N LEU A 14 6.19 12.41 -19.48
CA LEU A 14 4.78 12.79 -19.36
C LEU A 14 4.60 14.31 -19.23
N HIS A 15 5.43 14.97 -18.43
CA HIS A 15 5.36 16.41 -18.21
C HIS A 15 5.64 17.19 -19.50
N LEU A 16 6.66 16.78 -20.27
CA LEU A 16 7.03 17.45 -21.52
C LEU A 16 6.01 17.25 -22.65
N ILE A 17 5.31 16.10 -22.68
CA ILE A 17 4.19 15.88 -23.61
C ILE A 17 3.08 16.92 -23.37
N ASN A 18 2.75 17.16 -22.10
CA ASN A 18 1.68 18.07 -21.71
C ASN A 18 2.15 19.54 -21.63
N ASN A 19 3.45 19.78 -21.50
CA ASN A 19 4.06 21.10 -21.37
C ASN A 19 5.29 21.24 -22.31
N PRO A 20 5.11 21.31 -23.64
CA PRO A 20 6.22 21.24 -24.60
C PRO A 20 7.21 22.42 -24.54
N SER A 21 6.84 23.51 -23.86
CA SER A 21 7.69 24.68 -23.67
C SER A 21 8.66 24.55 -22.49
N HIS A 22 8.46 23.56 -21.62
CA HIS A 22 9.37 23.29 -20.51
C HIS A 22 10.66 22.64 -21.00
N LYS A 23 11.76 22.92 -20.29
CA LYS A 23 13.05 22.30 -20.57
C LYS A 23 13.24 21.07 -19.70
N GLU A 24 13.67 19.98 -20.32
CA GLU A 24 13.94 18.72 -19.63
C GLU A 24 14.97 18.91 -18.52
N GLU A 25 16.08 19.59 -18.83
CA GLU A 25 17.21 19.79 -17.91
C GLU A 25 16.79 20.52 -16.62
N ASP A 26 16.03 21.61 -16.77
CA ASP A 26 15.52 22.38 -15.64
C ASP A 26 14.59 21.53 -14.77
N LEU A 27 13.66 20.79 -15.39
CA LEU A 27 12.74 19.91 -14.67
C LEU A 27 13.47 18.79 -13.93
N ARG A 28 14.45 18.15 -14.56
CA ARG A 28 15.27 17.09 -13.97
C ARG A 28 16.03 17.62 -12.75
N ASN A 29 16.72 18.74 -12.90
CA ASN A 29 17.49 19.36 -11.81
C ASN A 29 16.60 19.70 -10.62
N ASN A 30 15.38 20.19 -10.86
CA ASN A 30 14.43 20.51 -9.79
C ASN A 30 13.91 19.25 -9.07
N LEU A 31 13.62 18.17 -9.80
CA LEU A 31 13.21 16.89 -9.23
C LEU A 31 14.32 16.27 -8.38
N GLU A 32 15.56 16.26 -8.89
CA GLU A 32 16.73 15.74 -8.16
C GLU A 32 17.02 16.56 -6.91
N THR A 33 16.89 17.89 -6.98
CA THR A 33 17.02 18.78 -5.82
C THR A 33 15.96 18.49 -4.77
N SER A 34 14.69 18.37 -5.18
CA SER A 34 13.58 18.08 -4.27
C SER A 34 13.71 16.69 -3.64
N LEU A 35 14.18 15.70 -4.41
CA LEU A 35 14.48 14.36 -3.90
C LEU A 35 15.64 14.38 -2.89
N ALA A 36 16.69 15.15 -3.16
CA ALA A 36 17.79 15.31 -2.21
C ALA A 36 17.34 15.99 -0.91
N ASP A 37 16.41 16.94 -0.98
CA ASP A 37 15.83 17.59 0.21
C ASP A 37 14.94 16.63 1.00
N TYR A 38 14.12 15.82 0.31
CA TYR A 38 13.34 14.75 0.94
C TYR A 38 14.24 13.78 1.70
N ASN A 39 15.33 13.31 1.06
CA ASN A 39 16.29 12.39 1.68
C ASN A 39 17.05 12.99 2.87
N LYS A 40 17.13 14.32 2.97
CA LYS A 40 17.66 15.05 4.13
C LYS A 40 16.61 15.28 5.22
N ASN A 41 15.42 14.71 5.08
CA ASN A 41 14.27 14.93 5.96
C ASN A 41 13.84 16.41 6.04
N VAL A 42 14.02 17.18 4.96
CA VAL A 42 13.44 18.53 4.89
C VAL A 42 11.92 18.40 4.88
N LYS A 43 11.26 19.09 5.79
CA LYS A 43 9.80 19.04 5.95
C LYS A 43 9.15 20.29 5.37
N CYS A 44 7.88 20.16 5.02
CA CYS A 44 7.01 21.29 4.77
C CYS A 44 6.87 22.15 6.03
N SER A 45 6.49 23.42 5.88
CA SER A 45 6.23 24.33 7.01
C SER A 45 5.14 23.82 7.97
N CYS A 46 4.25 22.94 7.53
CA CYS A 46 3.23 22.29 8.37
C CYS A 46 3.74 21.07 9.13
N GLY A 47 4.98 20.62 8.88
CA GLY A 47 5.61 19.45 9.53
C GLY A 47 5.54 18.15 8.74
N GLU A 48 4.70 18.07 7.70
CA GLU A 48 4.58 16.91 6.82
C GLU A 48 5.79 16.74 5.90
N ASP A 49 5.95 15.52 5.36
CA ASP A 49 6.89 15.25 4.27
C ASP A 49 6.58 16.08 3.02
N ILE A 50 7.64 16.50 2.33
CA ILE A 50 7.48 17.23 1.07
C ILE A 50 7.00 16.28 -0.03
N TRP A 51 6.10 16.78 -0.88
CA TRP A 51 5.71 16.09 -2.11
C TRP A 51 6.77 16.42 -3.16
N VAL A 52 7.61 15.46 -3.54
CA VAL A 52 8.83 15.70 -4.35
C VAL A 52 8.45 16.27 -5.71
N ILE A 53 7.47 15.66 -6.39
CA ILE A 53 6.98 16.16 -7.68
C ILE A 53 6.43 17.59 -7.57
N GLY A 54 5.59 17.88 -6.57
CA GLY A 54 5.06 19.23 -6.37
C GLY A 54 6.14 20.24 -6.02
N SER A 55 7.11 19.82 -5.20
CA SER A 55 8.20 20.67 -4.71
C SER A 55 9.19 21.07 -5.80
N ALA A 56 9.36 20.22 -6.82
CA ALA A 56 10.14 20.55 -8.01
C ALA A 56 9.57 21.76 -8.77
N SER A 57 8.29 22.08 -8.58
CA SER A 57 7.65 23.24 -9.20
C SER A 57 7.42 24.41 -8.22
N LEU A 58 7.12 24.11 -6.95
CA LEU A 58 6.59 25.09 -6.00
C LEU A 58 7.38 25.20 -4.69
N LYS A 59 8.65 24.73 -4.67
CA LYS A 59 9.52 24.61 -3.48
C LYS A 59 9.00 23.59 -2.46
N ASN A 60 9.79 23.32 -1.43
CA ASN A 60 9.62 22.27 -0.40
C ASN A 60 8.26 22.34 0.35
N GLY A 61 7.20 21.87 -0.30
CA GLY A 61 5.83 21.86 0.17
C GLY A 61 5.26 20.45 0.17
N CYS A 62 4.44 20.12 1.17
CA CYS A 62 3.67 18.89 1.15
C CYS A 62 2.49 19.04 0.19
N TYR A 63 1.91 17.92 -0.21
CA TYR A 63 0.77 17.89 -1.13
C TYR A 63 -0.36 18.83 -0.70
N THR A 64 -0.85 18.69 0.53
CA THR A 64 -1.96 19.51 1.04
C THR A 64 -1.65 20.99 1.08
N CYS A 65 -0.42 21.40 1.39
CA CYS A 65 -0.05 22.80 1.37
C CYS A 65 0.05 23.37 -0.05
N LEU A 66 0.43 22.55 -1.04
CA LEU A 66 0.58 22.98 -2.43
C LEU A 66 -0.76 22.99 -3.18
N THR A 67 -1.65 22.03 -2.91
CA THR A 67 -2.92 21.87 -3.64
C THR A 67 -4.14 22.36 -2.86
N GLY A 68 -4.06 22.39 -1.52
CA GLY A 68 -5.23 22.57 -0.64
C GLY A 68 -6.08 21.31 -0.46
N GLU A 69 -5.70 20.19 -1.10
CA GLU A 69 -6.43 18.93 -1.07
C GLU A 69 -5.90 17.99 0.03
N LYS A 70 -6.77 17.13 0.55
CA LYS A 70 -6.41 16.25 1.68
C LYS A 70 -5.77 14.94 1.28
N LEU A 71 -6.14 14.39 0.11
CA LEU A 71 -5.71 13.07 -0.33
C LEU A 71 -5.11 13.20 -1.74
N PRO A 72 -3.94 12.61 -1.99
CA PRO A 72 -3.28 12.67 -3.29
C PRO A 72 -3.78 11.59 -4.25
N THR A 73 -5.05 11.21 -4.15
CA THR A 73 -5.65 10.18 -5.02
C THR A 73 -5.51 10.63 -6.46
N ASP A 74 -4.97 9.77 -7.32
CA ASP A 74 -4.63 10.04 -8.72
C ASP A 74 -3.46 11.00 -8.99
N ASN A 75 -2.75 11.46 -7.95
CA ASN A 75 -1.52 12.23 -8.12
C ASN A 75 -0.29 11.33 -8.12
N TYR A 76 0.67 11.70 -8.97
CA TYR A 76 1.95 11.01 -9.03
C TYR A 76 2.88 11.39 -7.89
N GLU A 77 3.74 10.47 -7.50
CA GLU A 77 4.94 10.73 -6.71
C GLU A 77 6.10 9.82 -7.17
N ILE A 78 7.34 10.27 -6.97
CA ILE A 78 8.53 9.50 -7.32
C ILE A 78 8.54 8.17 -6.58
N ASP A 79 8.65 7.08 -7.34
CA ASP A 79 8.66 5.71 -6.84
C ASP A 79 9.58 5.49 -5.62
N SER A 80 10.79 6.03 -5.65
CA SER A 80 11.79 5.85 -4.58
C SER A 80 11.40 6.44 -3.22
N VAL A 81 10.42 7.35 -3.17
CA VAL A 81 9.94 7.96 -1.92
C VAL A 81 8.55 7.47 -1.51
N VAL A 82 7.82 6.82 -2.42
CA VAL A 82 6.59 6.14 -2.08
C VAL A 82 6.95 4.87 -1.29
N PRO A 83 6.43 4.68 -0.06
CA PRO A 83 6.68 3.47 0.69
C PRO A 83 6.12 2.27 -0.08
N TYR A 84 7.01 1.46 -0.63
CA TYR A 84 6.66 0.12 -1.12
C TYR A 84 6.46 -0.76 0.10
N PHE A 85 5.20 -1.10 0.41
CA PHE A 85 4.93 -2.15 1.38
C PHE A 85 5.47 -3.48 0.85
N THR A 86 6.65 -3.88 1.32
CA THR A 86 7.20 -5.21 1.09
C THR A 86 6.62 -6.19 2.12
N GLU A 87 6.82 -7.50 1.92
CA GLU A 87 6.48 -8.49 2.95
C GLU A 87 7.22 -8.28 4.27
N ALA A 88 8.36 -7.56 4.24
CA ALA A 88 9.08 -7.16 5.44
C ALA A 88 8.39 -6.00 6.18
N ASP A 89 7.65 -5.16 5.47
CA ASP A 89 6.86 -4.03 6.03
C ASP A 89 5.43 -4.45 6.41
N ALA A 90 5.02 -5.67 6.03
CA ALA A 90 3.78 -6.29 6.47
C ALA A 90 3.91 -6.71 7.95
N PHE A 91 3.79 -5.72 8.84
CA PHE A 91 3.54 -5.89 10.27
C PHE A 91 4.32 -7.07 10.88
N THR A 92 5.65 -6.94 11.03
CA THR A 92 6.34 -7.83 11.98
C THR A 92 5.89 -7.40 13.36
N VAL A 93 5.27 -8.33 14.08
CA VAL A 93 4.71 -8.07 15.40
C VAL A 93 5.82 -8.10 16.45
N ASP A 94 6.84 -7.29 16.22
CA ASP A 94 8.01 -7.22 17.09
C ASP A 94 7.93 -5.95 17.97
N ASP A 95 7.02 -5.01 17.64
CA ASP A 95 6.86 -3.71 18.34
C ASP A 95 5.80 -3.75 19.46
N TRP A 96 5.00 -4.81 19.52
CA TRP A 96 4.16 -5.15 20.68
C TRP A 96 4.68 -6.47 21.20
N GLY A 97 5.54 -6.44 22.21
CA GLY A 97 6.37 -7.55 22.68
C GLY A 97 5.68 -8.80 23.22
N ASP A 98 4.56 -9.24 22.64
CA ASP A 98 3.92 -10.53 22.94
C ASP A 98 2.90 -11.02 21.89
N PHE A 99 2.67 -10.31 20.77
CA PHE A 99 1.57 -10.66 19.86
C PHE A 99 2.07 -11.49 18.66
N ASN A 100 2.53 -12.71 18.92
CA ASN A 100 3.06 -13.60 17.89
C ASN A 100 2.07 -13.78 16.72
N LEU A 101 2.49 -13.52 15.48
CA LEU A 101 1.68 -13.71 14.27
C LEU A 101 1.31 -15.20 14.02
N ASP A 102 1.96 -16.15 14.71
CA ASP A 102 1.50 -17.54 14.82
C ASP A 102 0.09 -17.64 15.43
N PHE A 103 -0.31 -16.65 16.25
CA PHE A 103 -1.67 -16.53 16.78
C PHE A 103 -2.72 -16.44 15.67
N LEU A 104 -2.42 -15.71 14.59
CA LEU A 104 -3.34 -15.49 13.47
C LEU A 104 -3.09 -16.47 12.30
N GLY A 105 -1.87 -16.97 12.15
CA GLY A 105 -1.39 -17.56 10.90
C GLY A 105 -1.51 -19.08 10.76
N GLY A 106 -1.72 -19.87 11.82
CA GLY A 106 -1.56 -21.32 11.66
C GLY A 106 -2.06 -22.29 12.72
N GLY A 107 -2.87 -21.90 13.71
CA GLY A 107 -3.29 -22.92 14.69
C GLY A 107 -4.38 -22.59 15.71
N ASN A 108 -5.04 -21.43 15.63
CA ASN A 108 -6.02 -21.03 16.65
C ASN A 108 -7.40 -20.65 16.07
N TYR A 109 -7.76 -21.21 14.91
CA TYR A 109 -9.12 -21.05 14.42
C TYR A 109 -10.05 -21.84 15.34
N ARG A 110 -11.07 -21.17 15.87
CA ARG A 110 -12.08 -21.79 16.72
C ARG A 110 -13.47 -21.48 16.19
N ASP A 111 -14.37 -22.45 16.32
CA ASP A 111 -15.80 -22.18 16.12
C ASP A 111 -16.35 -21.35 17.29
N ASP A 112 -17.62 -20.98 17.20
CA ASP A 112 -18.38 -20.27 18.23
C ASP A 112 -18.46 -21.04 19.55
N ASP A 113 -18.30 -22.37 19.52
CA ASP A 113 -18.22 -23.26 20.67
C ASP A 113 -16.79 -23.39 21.25
N GLY A 114 -15.80 -22.76 20.63
CA GLY A 114 -14.41 -22.76 21.09
C GLY A 114 -13.60 -24.01 20.69
N THR A 115 -14.15 -24.89 19.87
CA THR A 115 -13.48 -26.07 19.29
C THR A 115 -12.43 -25.64 18.30
N ILE A 116 -11.24 -26.27 18.34
CA ILE A 116 -10.17 -25.97 17.38
C ILE A 116 -10.57 -26.51 16.00
N ILE A 117 -10.53 -25.63 15.01
CA ILE A 117 -10.75 -25.94 13.59
C ILE A 117 -9.40 -26.10 12.92
N ASP A 118 -9.25 -27.15 12.10
CA ASP A 118 -8.16 -27.28 11.14
C ASP A 118 -8.52 -26.55 9.84
N PRO A 119 -7.87 -25.42 9.52
CA PRO A 119 -8.11 -24.72 8.26
C PRO A 119 -7.90 -25.59 7.02
N ASP A 120 -7.01 -26.56 7.06
CA ASP A 120 -6.65 -27.37 5.90
C ASP A 120 -7.70 -28.46 5.59
N SER A 121 -8.63 -28.72 6.51
CA SER A 121 -9.73 -29.66 6.28
C SER A 121 -10.81 -29.12 5.34
N TYR A 122 -10.81 -27.81 5.06
CA TYR A 122 -11.75 -27.19 4.14
C TYR A 122 -11.11 -27.09 2.73
N PRO A 123 -11.87 -27.23 1.64
CA PRO A 123 -11.31 -27.13 0.29
C PRO A 123 -10.97 -25.68 -0.07
N THR A 124 -9.78 -25.45 -0.63
CA THR A 124 -9.41 -24.12 -1.15
C THR A 124 -9.99 -23.94 -2.56
N PRO A 125 -10.89 -22.98 -2.78
CA PRO A 125 -11.49 -22.70 -4.09
C PRO A 125 -10.46 -22.10 -5.05
N LYS A 126 -10.61 -22.38 -6.35
CA LYS A 126 -9.62 -21.96 -7.36
C LYS A 126 -9.65 -20.47 -7.76
N MET A 127 -10.57 -19.62 -7.31
CA MET A 127 -10.76 -18.30 -7.95
C MET A 127 -11.15 -17.10 -7.07
N CYS A 128 -10.83 -17.07 -5.76
CA CYS A 128 -11.00 -15.82 -5.00
C CYS A 128 -9.77 -14.91 -5.15
N LEU A 129 -9.93 -13.69 -5.65
CA LEU A 129 -8.84 -12.70 -5.77
C LEU A 129 -8.16 -12.41 -4.41
N SER A 130 -8.91 -12.47 -3.31
CA SER A 130 -8.36 -12.33 -1.95
C SER A 130 -7.55 -13.56 -1.48
N CYS A 131 -7.82 -14.75 -2.03
CA CYS A 131 -7.02 -15.95 -1.79
C CYS A 131 -5.90 -16.16 -2.82
N LYS A 132 -5.93 -15.45 -3.96
CA LYS A 132 -4.90 -15.49 -5.01
C LYS A 132 -3.54 -15.00 -4.50
N ASN A 133 -3.54 -14.20 -3.44
CA ASN A 133 -2.37 -13.64 -2.78
C ASN A 133 -2.11 -14.31 -1.41
N PHE A 134 -2.22 -15.64 -1.35
CA PHE A 134 -1.93 -16.48 -0.17
C PHE A 134 -0.53 -16.25 0.44
N ILE A 135 0.33 -15.56 -0.30
CA ILE A 135 1.69 -15.19 0.06
C ILE A 135 1.70 -14.10 1.16
N ARG A 136 0.70 -13.21 1.20
CA ARG A 136 0.59 -12.18 2.26
C ARG A 136 -0.03 -12.79 3.52
N LYS A 137 0.73 -12.82 4.63
CA LYS A 137 0.26 -13.40 5.91
C LYS A 137 -1.06 -12.81 6.42
N SER A 138 -1.29 -11.50 6.25
CA SER A 138 -2.55 -10.84 6.61
C SER A 138 -3.74 -11.29 5.74
N GLN A 139 -3.50 -11.58 4.46
CA GLN A 139 -4.54 -12.06 3.54
C GLN A 139 -4.80 -13.56 3.72
N ARG A 140 -3.82 -14.31 4.25
CA ARG A 140 -4.01 -15.71 4.66
C ARG A 140 -5.10 -15.84 5.73
N VAL A 141 -5.13 -14.95 6.73
CA VAL A 141 -6.16 -14.96 7.79
C VAL A 141 -7.55 -14.76 7.20
N LEU A 142 -7.73 -13.72 6.37
CA LEU A 142 -9.01 -13.39 5.74
C LEU A 142 -9.48 -14.50 4.80
N CYS A 143 -8.57 -15.06 4.00
CA CYS A 143 -8.87 -16.19 3.13
C CYS A 143 -9.29 -17.42 3.94
N THR A 144 -8.58 -17.75 5.03
CA THR A 144 -8.93 -18.87 5.90
C THR A 144 -10.29 -18.68 6.56
N LEU A 145 -10.59 -17.50 7.10
CA LEU A 145 -11.88 -17.22 7.72
C LEU A 145 -13.03 -17.31 6.71
N ASN A 146 -12.85 -16.77 5.50
CA ASN A 146 -13.85 -16.90 4.45
C ASN A 146 -14.04 -18.37 4.02
N LYS A 147 -12.96 -19.15 3.99
CA LYS A 147 -13.00 -20.59 3.72
C LYS A 147 -13.75 -21.40 4.79
N ILE A 148 -13.55 -21.08 6.07
CA ILE A 148 -14.23 -21.74 7.20
C ILE A 148 -15.72 -21.37 7.25
N SER A 149 -16.07 -20.13 6.87
CA SER A 149 -17.46 -19.62 6.90
C SER A 149 -18.38 -20.23 5.84
N GLN A 150 -17.87 -21.04 4.92
CA GLN A 150 -18.64 -21.57 3.78
C GLN A 150 -19.05 -23.02 4.05
N GLU A 151 -20.29 -23.37 3.73
CA GLU A 151 -20.80 -24.72 3.96
C GLU A 151 -20.11 -25.75 3.05
N PRO A 152 -19.71 -26.92 3.59
CA PRO A 152 -19.12 -27.98 2.79
C PRO A 152 -20.07 -28.47 1.68
N GLY A 153 -19.64 -28.37 0.42
CA GLY A 153 -20.39 -28.87 -0.74
C GLY A 153 -21.14 -27.80 -1.54
N GLU A 154 -21.17 -26.56 -1.06
CA GLU A 154 -21.69 -25.42 -1.82
C GLU A 154 -20.62 -24.79 -2.74
N GLU A 155 -21.06 -24.09 -3.78
CA GLU A 155 -20.16 -23.34 -4.65
C GLU A 155 -19.56 -22.15 -3.87
N PHE A 156 -18.24 -22.10 -3.78
CA PHE A 156 -17.54 -21.11 -2.98
C PHE A 156 -17.83 -19.67 -3.45
N GLN A 157 -18.33 -18.83 -2.56
CA GLN A 157 -18.62 -17.42 -2.85
C GLN A 157 -17.48 -16.51 -2.40
N CYS A 158 -16.96 -15.72 -3.34
CA CYS A 158 -15.94 -14.72 -3.07
C CYS A 158 -16.59 -13.45 -2.48
N GLY A 159 -16.03 -12.88 -1.41
CA GLY A 159 -16.52 -11.62 -0.83
C GLY A 159 -17.80 -11.74 0.01
N SER A 160 -18.13 -12.90 0.58
CA SER A 160 -19.31 -13.03 1.46
C SER A 160 -19.25 -12.13 2.71
N PHE A 161 -18.06 -11.64 3.06
CA PHE A 161 -17.83 -10.68 4.14
C PHE A 161 -18.08 -9.21 3.72
N ASP A 162 -18.22 -8.90 2.43
CA ASP A 162 -18.45 -7.53 1.93
C ASP A 162 -19.92 -7.09 2.05
N GLY A 163 -20.78 -7.92 2.64
CA GLY A 163 -22.21 -7.66 2.81
C GLY A 163 -22.60 -7.25 4.23
N VAL A 164 -22.28 -6.01 4.62
CA VAL A 164 -23.05 -5.13 5.55
C VAL A 164 -22.88 -3.68 5.13
#